data_AF-A0A3R7VXW8-F1
#
_entry.id   AF-A0A3R7VXW8-F1
#
_cell.length_a   1.000
_cell.length_b   1.000
_cell.length_c   1.000
_cell.angle_alpha   90.00
_cell.angle_beta   90.00
_cell.angle_gamma   90.00
#
_symmetry.space_group_name_H-M   'P 1'
#
loop_
_entity.id
_entity.type
_entity.pdbx_description
1 polymer ?
#
loop_
_entity_poly.entity_id
_entity_poly.type
_entity_poly.pdbx_seq_one_letter_code
_entity_poly.pdbx_strand_id
1 'polypeptide(L)'
;KSDLILKSLSESNGIIGFSLYPHHLKNGSECKLHEFCEMIAKTADIMGVKNIGIGSDLCQDQPDSVVEWMRNGRWTKQKDFGEGNIDNPGFPKQPEWFKDNSDFQNIKSGLQNIGFSKENIKDLMGRNWLNFFKKSF
;
A
#
# COMPACT_ATOMS: atom_id res chain seq x y z
N LYS A 1 -1.06 7.50 7.84
CA LYS A 1 -1.18 8.99 7.77
C LYS A 1 -2.15 9.43 8.88
N SER A 2 -2.20 10.71 9.27
CA SER A 2 -3.12 11.16 10.34
C SER A 2 -4.57 11.22 9.87
N ASP A 3 -5.52 11.00 10.78
CA ASP A 3 -6.96 11.01 10.48
C ASP A 3 -7.41 12.34 9.89
N LEU A 4 -6.86 13.46 10.35
CA LEU A 4 -7.14 14.79 9.81
C LEU A 4 -6.81 14.87 8.32
N ILE A 5 -5.63 14.37 7.91
CA ILE A 5 -5.20 14.38 6.51
C ILE A 5 -6.07 13.44 5.67
N LEU A 6 -6.37 12.24 6.20
CA LEU A 6 -7.24 11.27 5.52
C LEU A 6 -8.63 11.85 5.26
N LYS A 7 -9.22 12.49 6.27
CA LYS A 7 -10.51 13.15 6.17
C LYS A 7 -10.49 14.29 5.14
N SER A 8 -9.53 15.21 5.22
CA SER A 8 -9.41 16.30 4.25
C SER A 8 -9.17 15.81 2.82
N LEU A 9 -8.45 14.69 2.65
CA LEU A 9 -8.27 14.06 1.35
C LEU A 9 -9.61 13.54 0.79
N SER A 10 -10.43 12.89 1.61
CA SER A 10 -11.76 12.44 1.17
C SER A 10 -12.72 13.60 0.88
N GLU A 11 -12.71 14.67 1.69
CA GLU A 11 -13.55 15.86 1.50
C GLU A 11 -13.23 16.62 0.20
N SER A 12 -11.98 16.53 -0.26
CA SER A 12 -11.54 17.06 -1.55
C SER A 12 -11.76 16.10 -2.72
N ASN A 13 -12.51 15.00 -2.53
CA ASN A 13 -12.72 13.92 -3.50
C ASN A 13 -11.43 13.22 -3.95
N GLY A 14 -10.37 13.30 -3.15
CA GLY A 14 -9.12 12.57 -3.38
C GLY A 14 -9.24 11.08 -3.06
N ILE A 15 -8.22 10.33 -3.47
CA ILE A 15 -8.11 8.89 -3.24
C ILE A 15 -6.77 8.56 -2.58
N ILE A 16 -6.75 7.59 -1.66
CA ILE A 16 -5.52 7.04 -1.10
C ILE A 16 -5.28 5.62 -1.60
N GLY A 17 -4.06 5.37 -2.08
CA GLY A 17 -3.58 4.02 -2.43
C GLY A 17 -2.87 3.38 -1.23
N PHE A 18 -3.29 2.20 -0.84
CA PHE A 18 -2.59 1.40 0.16
C PHE A 18 -1.34 0.77 -0.42
N SER A 19 -0.20 1.14 0.16
CA SER A 19 1.08 0.47 -0.08
C SER A 19 1.11 -0.89 0.60
N LEU A 20 1.74 -1.84 -0.07
CA LEU A 20 2.05 -3.18 0.42
C LEU A 20 3.54 -3.29 0.77
N TYR A 21 4.29 -2.19 0.72
CA TYR A 21 5.70 -2.17 1.04
C TYR A 21 5.92 -2.44 2.54
N PRO A 22 6.76 -3.41 2.93
CA PRO A 22 6.88 -3.89 4.30
C PRO A 22 7.13 -2.78 5.34
N HIS A 23 7.92 -1.74 5.04
CA HIS A 23 8.17 -0.65 5.97
C HIS A 23 6.91 0.16 6.35
N HIS A 24 5.88 0.12 5.50
CA HIS A 24 4.58 0.74 5.77
C HIS A 24 3.60 -0.19 6.52
N LEU A 25 3.90 -1.49 6.58
CA LEU A 25 3.02 -2.49 7.16
C LEU A 25 3.28 -2.67 8.66
N LYS A 26 2.21 -2.95 9.40
CA LYS A 26 2.33 -3.36 10.80
C LYS A 26 3.15 -4.64 10.88
N ASN A 27 4.21 -4.65 11.68
CA ASN A 27 5.16 -5.75 11.83
C ASN A 27 6.00 -6.05 10.58
N GLY A 28 6.12 -5.13 9.62
CA GLY A 28 7.01 -5.32 8.49
C GLY A 28 6.59 -6.49 7.59
N SER A 29 7.57 -7.30 7.21
CA SER A 29 7.39 -8.54 6.44
C SER A 29 6.51 -9.58 7.15
N GLU A 30 6.38 -9.49 8.47
CA GLU A 30 5.54 -10.40 9.27
C GLU A 30 4.09 -9.92 9.40
N CYS A 31 3.72 -8.84 8.70
CA CYS A 31 2.34 -8.38 8.65
C CYS A 31 1.41 -9.50 8.17
N LYS A 32 0.32 -9.73 8.89
CA LYS A 32 -0.67 -10.73 8.48
C LYS A 32 -1.72 -10.09 7.56
N LEU A 33 -2.24 -10.87 6.61
CA LEU A 33 -3.28 -10.42 5.67
C LEU A 33 -4.49 -9.79 6.39
N HIS A 34 -4.91 -10.36 7.53
CA HIS A 34 -6.03 -9.81 8.29
C HIS A 34 -5.72 -8.41 8.86
N GLU A 35 -4.48 -8.16 9.32
CA GLU A 35 -4.08 -6.85 9.86
C GLU A 35 -4.07 -5.79 8.75
N PHE A 36 -3.62 -6.16 7.55
CA PHE A 36 -3.70 -5.29 6.38
C PHE A 36 -5.16 -4.98 6.01
N CYS A 37 -6.03 -6.00 5.98
CA CYS A 37 -7.44 -5.81 5.65
C CYS A 37 -8.17 -4.96 6.72
N GLU A 38 -7.89 -5.18 8.01
CA GLU A 38 -8.43 -4.35 9.10
C GLU A 38 -8.00 -2.89 9.00
N MET A 39 -6.76 -2.63 8.59
CA MET A 39 -6.27 -1.27 8.34
C MET A 39 -7.08 -0.59 7.22
N ILE A 40 -7.40 -1.32 6.14
CA ILE A 40 -8.28 -0.82 5.08
C ILE A 40 -9.68 -0.52 5.63
N ALA A 41 -10.26 -1.41 6.44
CA ALA A 41 -11.58 -1.21 7.04
C ALA A 41 -11.63 0.05 7.91
N LYS A 42 -10.68 0.22 8.83
CA LYS A 42 -10.57 1.42 9.68
C LYS A 42 -10.45 2.70 8.85
N THR A 43 -9.72 2.64 7.74
CA THR A 43 -9.58 3.80 6.85
C THR A 43 -10.85 4.06 6.05
N ALA A 44 -11.58 3.02 5.66
CA ALA A 44 -12.88 3.14 5.02
C ALA A 44 -13.93 3.79 5.94
N ASP A 45 -13.84 3.58 7.26
CA ASP A 45 -14.69 4.27 8.24
C ASP A 45 -14.41 5.79 8.29
N ILE A 46 -13.17 6.21 8.02
CA ILE A 46 -12.75 7.62 8.03
C ILE A 46 -13.07 8.31 6.69
N MET A 47 -12.67 7.69 5.59
CA MET A 47 -12.67 8.31 4.26
C MET A 47 -13.85 7.91 3.37
N GLY A 48 -14.55 6.84 3.73
CA GLY A 48 -15.45 6.14 2.84
C GLY A 48 -14.71 5.21 1.87
N VAL A 49 -15.29 4.04 1.63
CA VAL A 49 -14.70 2.99 0.77
C VAL A 49 -14.40 3.46 -0.66
N LYS A 50 -15.12 4.47 -1.17
CA LYS A 50 -14.97 4.99 -2.55
C LYS A 50 -13.71 5.82 -2.77
N ASN A 51 -13.05 6.23 -1.69
CA ASN A 51 -11.86 7.08 -1.69
C ASN A 51 -10.59 6.28 -1.39
N ILE A 52 -10.65 4.96 -1.55
CA ILE A 52 -9.55 4.04 -1.24
C ILE A 52 -9.25 3.15 -2.44
N GLY A 53 -7.98 2.90 -2.71
CA GLY A 53 -7.51 1.88 -3.64
C GLY A 53 -6.25 1.20 -3.14
N ILE A 54 -5.69 0.31 -3.96
CA ILE A 54 -4.38 -0.31 -3.73
C ILE A 54 -3.33 0.35 -4.62
N GLY A 55 -2.15 0.60 -4.09
CA GLY A 55 -0.97 1.04 -4.82
C GLY A 55 0.23 0.30 -4.26
N SER A 56 0.47 -0.92 -4.75
CA SER A 56 1.27 -1.93 -4.05
C SER A 56 2.67 -1.51 -3.66
N ASP A 57 3.30 -0.65 -4.47
CA ASP A 57 4.73 -0.32 -4.33
C ASP A 57 5.61 -1.59 -4.41
N LEU A 58 5.23 -2.49 -5.32
CA LEU A 58 5.88 -3.77 -5.51
C LEU A 58 7.14 -3.59 -6.39
N CYS A 59 8.32 -3.73 -5.79
CA CYS A 59 9.61 -3.71 -6.48
C CYS A 59 10.08 -5.11 -6.89
N GLN A 60 9.22 -5.85 -7.59
CA GLN A 60 9.49 -7.24 -7.98
C GLN A 60 10.72 -7.35 -8.89
N ASP A 61 11.55 -8.36 -8.64
CA ASP A 61 12.75 -8.71 -9.42
C ASP A 61 13.78 -7.57 -9.53
N GLN A 62 13.77 -6.61 -8.61
CA GLN A 62 14.77 -5.55 -8.54
C GLN A 62 15.91 -5.93 -7.57
N PRO A 63 17.18 -5.80 -7.98
CA PRO A 63 18.31 -6.03 -7.08
C PRO A 63 18.48 -4.86 -6.09
N ASP A 64 19.18 -5.11 -4.98
CA ASP A 64 19.45 -4.10 -3.95
C ASP A 64 20.19 -2.86 -4.47
N SER A 65 20.95 -2.97 -5.57
CA SER A 65 21.57 -1.81 -6.20
C SER A 65 20.56 -0.77 -6.68
N VAL A 66 19.32 -1.19 -7.00
CA VAL A 66 18.25 -0.28 -7.42
C VAL A 66 17.71 0.50 -6.22
N VAL A 67 17.42 -0.16 -5.08
CA VAL A 67 16.95 0.56 -3.88
C VAL A 67 18.04 1.47 -3.32
N GLU A 68 19.30 1.05 -3.39
CA GLU A 68 20.43 1.88 -3.00
C GLU A 68 20.49 3.14 -3.86
N TRP A 69 20.37 3.00 -5.18
CA TRP A 69 20.30 4.15 -6.09
C TRP A 69 19.08 5.04 -5.82
N MET A 70 17.90 4.48 -5.58
CA MET A 70 16.69 5.24 -5.26
C MET A 70 16.84 6.07 -3.97
N ARG A 71 17.54 5.53 -2.97
CA ARG A 71 17.79 6.18 -1.68
C ARG A 71 18.90 7.23 -1.74
N ASN A 72 19.83 7.09 -2.68
CA ASN A 72 21.03 7.92 -2.75
C ASN A 72 21.01 8.84 -3.97
N GLY A 73 20.71 10.12 -3.73
CA GLY A 73 20.83 11.17 -4.74
C GLY A 73 22.25 11.33 -5.27
N ARG A 74 22.37 11.93 -6.47
CA ARG A 74 23.64 12.15 -7.19
C ARG A 74 24.74 12.83 -6.37
N TRP A 75 24.37 13.68 -5.41
CA TRP A 75 25.29 14.49 -4.59
C TRP A 75 25.33 14.06 -3.13
N THR A 76 24.77 12.89 -2.81
CA THR A 76 24.77 12.37 -1.46
C THR A 76 26.21 12.02 -1.04
N LYS A 77 26.68 12.61 0.06
CA LYS A 77 28.06 12.44 0.56
C LYS A 77 28.22 11.27 1.52
N GLN A 78 27.11 10.74 2.05
CA GLN A 78 27.07 9.62 2.98
C GLN A 78 25.90 8.71 2.61
N LYS A 79 26.10 7.39 2.65
CA LYS A 79 25.07 6.44 2.27
C LYS A 79 23.80 6.63 3.10
N ASP A 80 22.69 6.87 2.42
CA ASP A 80 21.36 6.91 3.00
C ASP A 80 20.70 5.52 2.84
N PHE A 81 20.22 4.97 3.95
CA PHE A 81 19.51 3.69 3.98
C PHE A 81 17.99 3.87 3.86
N GLY A 82 17.50 5.10 3.80
CA GLY A 82 16.08 5.44 3.70
C GLY A 82 15.27 4.80 4.83
N GLU A 83 14.20 4.10 4.48
CA GLU A 83 13.38 3.33 5.42
C GLU A 83 14.03 2.01 5.90
N GLY A 84 15.14 1.62 5.29
CA GLY A 84 15.97 0.49 5.72
C GLY A 84 16.97 0.90 6.81
N ASN A 85 17.94 0.02 7.07
CA ASN A 85 19.04 0.30 7.99
C ASN A 85 20.31 -0.43 7.56
N ILE A 86 21.37 -0.32 8.36
CA ILE A 86 22.66 -0.95 8.05
C ILE A 86 22.58 -2.49 8.01
N ASP A 87 21.70 -3.08 8.82
CA ASP A 87 21.50 -4.54 8.91
C ASP A 87 20.57 -5.06 7.80
N ASN A 88 19.70 -4.20 7.27
CA ASN A 88 18.79 -4.51 6.16
C ASN A 88 18.77 -3.36 5.13
N PRO A 89 19.84 -3.22 4.32
CA PRO A 89 20.01 -2.10 3.40
C PRO A 89 19.28 -2.28 2.07
N GLY A 90 18.78 -3.50 1.80
CA GLY A 90 18.13 -3.88 0.56
C GLY A 90 16.62 -3.60 0.54
N PHE A 91 15.95 -4.19 -0.44
CA PHE A 91 14.49 -4.26 -0.41
C PHE A 91 14.04 -5.23 0.69
N PRO A 92 13.10 -4.84 1.57
CA PRO A 92 12.57 -5.75 2.55
C PRO A 92 11.80 -6.88 1.86
N LYS A 93 11.83 -8.08 2.45
CA LYS A 93 11.06 -9.22 1.95
C LYS A 93 9.58 -8.91 2.03
N GLN A 94 8.84 -9.21 0.97
CA GLN A 94 7.39 -9.10 0.99
C GLN A 94 6.76 -10.11 1.95
N PRO A 95 5.58 -9.83 2.51
CA PRO A 95 4.89 -10.78 3.37
C PRO A 95 4.44 -12.02 2.58
N GLU A 96 4.31 -13.15 3.27
CA GLU A 96 4.01 -14.46 2.64
C GLU A 96 2.73 -14.48 1.80
N TRP A 97 1.77 -13.62 2.09
CA TRP A 97 0.48 -13.53 1.39
C TRP A 97 0.49 -12.57 0.18
N PHE A 98 1.59 -11.86 -0.08
CA PHE A 98 1.74 -10.94 -1.23
C PHE A 98 3.18 -10.87 -1.73
N LYS A 99 3.69 -11.97 -2.28
CA LYS A 99 5.08 -12.04 -2.77
C LYS A 99 5.25 -11.35 -4.11
N ASP A 100 4.24 -11.48 -4.97
CA ASP A 100 4.25 -10.94 -6.32
C ASP A 100 2.86 -10.49 -6.77
N ASN A 101 2.75 -10.03 -8.02
CA ASN A 101 1.50 -9.52 -8.58
C ASN A 101 0.38 -10.59 -8.73
N SER A 102 0.69 -11.89 -8.70
CA SER A 102 -0.33 -12.94 -8.76
C SER A 102 -1.13 -13.06 -7.45
N ASP A 103 -0.57 -12.57 -6.35
CA ASP A 103 -1.16 -12.67 -5.01
C ASP A 103 -2.23 -11.62 -4.69
N PHE A 104 -2.57 -10.70 -5.61
CA PHE A 104 -3.68 -9.76 -5.42
C PHE A 104 -5.01 -10.45 -5.08
N GLN A 105 -5.18 -11.71 -5.52
CA GLN A 105 -6.34 -12.53 -5.17
C GLN A 105 -6.45 -12.81 -3.66
N ASN A 106 -5.33 -12.86 -2.92
CA ASN A 106 -5.33 -13.08 -1.48
C ASN A 106 -5.96 -11.88 -0.75
N ILE A 107 -5.67 -10.66 -1.21
CA ILE A 107 -6.27 -9.42 -0.68
C ILE A 107 -7.79 -9.45 -0.84
N LYS A 108 -8.29 -9.87 -2.00
CA LYS A 108 -9.73 -10.05 -2.26
C LYS A 108 -10.37 -10.99 -1.23
N SER A 109 -9.76 -12.14 -0.98
CA SER A 109 -10.24 -13.11 0.01
C SER A 109 -10.18 -12.55 1.44
N GLY A 110 -9.10 -11.86 1.79
CA GLY A 110 -8.94 -11.21 3.10
C GLY A 110 -10.02 -10.16 3.37
N LEU A 111 -10.27 -9.28 2.40
CA LEU A 111 -11.33 -8.26 2.47
C LEU A 111 -12.72 -8.89 2.61
N GLN A 112 -12.97 -9.99 1.90
CA GLN A 112 -14.24 -10.72 2.04
C GLN A 112 -14.41 -11.30 3.45
N ASN A 113 -13.35 -11.86 4.03
CA ASN A 113 -13.39 -12.47 5.36
C ASN A 113 -13.69 -11.47 6.48
N ILE A 114 -13.27 -10.21 6.32
CA ILE A 114 -13.58 -9.15 7.29
C ILE A 114 -14.91 -8.43 7.00
N GLY A 115 -15.69 -8.89 6.02
CA GLY A 115 -17.07 -8.46 5.80
C GLY A 115 -17.29 -7.43 4.70
N PHE A 116 -16.30 -7.11 3.87
CA PHE A 116 -16.54 -6.25 2.70
C PHE A 116 -17.51 -6.91 1.70
N SER A 117 -18.46 -6.13 1.19
CA SER A 117 -19.37 -6.59 0.14
C SER A 117 -18.62 -6.84 -1.17
N LYS A 118 -19.20 -7.68 -2.05
CA LYS A 118 -18.62 -7.94 -3.38
C LYS A 118 -18.43 -6.66 -4.20
N GLU A 119 -19.31 -5.67 -4.07
CA GLU A 119 -19.18 -4.39 -4.77
C GLU A 119 -18.07 -3.52 -4.17
N ASN A 120 -17.98 -3.44 -2.85
CA ASN A 120 -16.89 -2.71 -2.19
C ASN A 120 -15.52 -3.30 -2.55
N ILE A 121 -15.41 -4.62 -2.67
CA ILE A 121 -14.17 -5.27 -3.09
C ILE A 121 -13.82 -4.89 -4.53
N LYS A 122 -14.78 -4.87 -5.47
CA LYS A 122 -14.51 -4.38 -6.84
C LYS A 122 -14.05 -2.92 -6.84
N ASP A 123 -14.63 -2.10 -5.96
CA ASP A 123 -14.28 -0.70 -5.79
C ASP A 123 -12.82 -0.54 -5.32
N LEU A 124 -12.47 -1.20 -4.23
CA LEU A 124 -11.11 -1.21 -3.66
C LEU A 124 -10.06 -1.78 -4.62
N MET A 125 -10.40 -2.85 -5.35
CA MET A 125 -9.47 -3.54 -6.26
C MET A 125 -9.25 -2.81 -7.59
N GLY A 126 -9.95 -1.69 -7.85
CA GLY A 126 -9.61 -0.84 -8.98
C GLY A 126 -10.72 0.08 -9.51
N ARG A 127 -12.00 -0.19 -9.22
CA ARG A 127 -13.08 0.68 -9.74
C ARG A 127 -12.99 2.10 -9.19
N ASN A 128 -12.50 2.28 -7.95
CA ASN A 128 -12.27 3.60 -7.37
C ASN A 128 -11.20 4.38 -8.13
N TRP A 129 -10.06 3.76 -8.42
CA TRP A 129 -9.03 4.37 -9.27
C TRP A 129 -9.58 4.75 -10.65
N LEU A 130 -10.29 3.83 -11.31
CA LEU A 130 -10.91 4.09 -12.61
C LEU A 130 -11.86 5.29 -12.56
N ASN A 131 -12.72 5.35 -11.54
CA ASN A 131 -13.69 6.44 -11.37
C ASN A 131 -13.01 7.77 -11.04
N PHE A 132 -11.92 7.75 -10.27
CA PHE A 132 -11.12 8.93 -9.98
C PHE A 132 -10.51 9.49 -11.26
N PHE A 133 -9.80 8.67 -12.04
CA PHE A 133 -9.18 9.11 -13.30
C PHE A 133 -10.20 9.67 -14.29
N LYS A 134 -11.37 9.04 -14.44
CA LYS A 134 -12.45 9.54 -15.32
C LYS A 134 -13.03 10.90 -14.95
N LYS A 135 -12.90 11.32 -13.68
CA LYS A 135 -13.44 12.60 -13.20
C LYS A 135 -12.38 13.70 -13.18
N SER A 136 -11.10 13.31 -13.12
CA SER A 136 -9.98 14.22 -12.93
C SER A 136 -9.26 14.60 -14.23
N PHE A 137 -9.44 13.82 -15.30
CA PHE A 137 -8.80 13.99 -16.60
C PHE A 137 -9.79 13.71 -17.73
#